data_AF-A0A9N9ID72-F1
#
_entry.id   AF-A0A9N9ID72-F1
#
_cell.length_a   1.000
_cell.length_b   1.000
_cell.length_c   1.000
_cell.angle_alpha   90.00
_cell.angle_beta   90.00
_cell.angle_gamma   90.00
#
_symmetry.space_group_name_H-M   'P 1'
#
loop_
_entity.id
_entity.type
_entity.pdbx_description
1 polymer ?
#
loop_
_entity_poly.entity_id
_entity_poly.type
_entity_poly.pdbx_seq_one_letter_code
_entity_poly.pdbx_strand_id
1 'polypeptide(L)'
;PNNPWNLTDKYYQVIDEKIISNVTFFKEPDEYTNLFSNYANSLLAMSLFLTGDGTFFENWSPENNKTMIALMLLYSFIIVVFLMNLLIGLLNMAIEADKDRVTYIAQKAEILKEIELFYLLPNQRRSWKSWFPELIYYYADVQEVKKLTDEGKMDSETKENILNIIRI
;
A
#
# COMPACT_ATOMS: atom_id res chain seq x y z
N PRO A 1 11.56 30.55 -19.52
CA PRO A 1 10.73 29.93 -18.44
C PRO A 1 10.81 28.41 -18.56
N ASN A 2 11.02 27.70 -17.45
CA ASN A 2 11.46 26.29 -17.40
C ASN A 2 12.88 26.03 -17.94
N ASN A 3 13.84 26.86 -17.54
CA ASN A 3 15.25 26.67 -17.88
C ASN A 3 16.00 26.09 -16.65
N PRO A 4 16.64 24.91 -16.75
CA PRO A 4 17.42 24.32 -15.65
C PRO A 4 18.51 25.25 -15.11
N TRP A 5 19.09 26.11 -15.96
CA TRP A 5 20.09 27.10 -15.56
C TRP A 5 19.59 28.16 -14.57
N ASN A 6 18.27 28.33 -14.42
CA ASN A 6 17.70 29.23 -13.43
C ASN A 6 17.56 28.60 -12.04
N LEU A 7 17.69 27.27 -11.96
CA LEU A 7 17.45 26.45 -10.77
C LEU A 7 18.76 25.87 -10.20
N THR A 8 19.89 26.13 -10.86
CA THR A 8 21.20 25.61 -10.47
C THR A 8 21.86 26.44 -9.36
N ASP A 9 22.74 25.79 -8.60
CA ASP A 9 23.53 26.41 -7.54
C ASP A 9 24.45 27.50 -8.10
N LYS A 10 24.50 28.63 -7.37
CA LYS A 10 25.38 29.77 -7.67
C LYS A 10 26.40 29.92 -6.58
N TYR A 11 27.68 29.91 -6.95
CA TYR A 11 28.79 30.10 -6.03
C TYR A 11 29.45 31.46 -6.25
N TYR A 12 29.69 32.16 -5.15
CA TYR A 12 30.42 33.42 -5.14
C TYR A 12 31.83 33.19 -4.63
N GLN A 13 32.83 33.81 -5.28
CA GLN A 13 34.18 33.79 -4.76
C GLN A 13 34.30 34.68 -3.51
N VAL A 14 34.83 34.13 -2.43
CA VAL A 14 35.10 34.86 -1.18
C VAL A 14 36.60 34.86 -0.95
N ILE A 15 37.21 36.05 -0.81
CA ILE A 15 38.61 36.23 -0.42
C ILE A 15 38.61 37.20 0.76
N ASP A 16 39.33 36.87 1.83
CA ASP A 16 39.41 37.66 3.07
C ASP A 16 38.03 38.09 3.60
N GLU A 17 37.09 37.13 3.68
CA GLU A 17 35.69 37.32 4.12
C GLU A 17 34.88 38.33 3.28
N LYS A 18 35.45 38.81 2.17
CA LYS A 18 34.80 39.75 1.26
C LYS A 18 34.37 39.03 -0.01
N ILE A 19 33.09 39.17 -0.35
CA ILE A 19 32.54 38.65 -1.60
C ILE A 19 33.13 39.45 -2.76
N ILE A 20 33.87 38.78 -3.65
CA ILE A 20 34.32 39.38 -4.90
C ILE A 20 33.22 39.15 -5.93
N SER A 21 32.34 40.13 -6.08
CA SER A 21 31.10 40.03 -6.88
C SER A 21 31.31 39.97 -8.40
N ASN A 22 32.54 40.03 -8.91
CA ASN A 22 32.82 40.09 -10.34
C ASN A 22 32.82 38.72 -11.04
N VAL A 23 32.89 37.61 -10.29
CA VAL A 23 32.87 36.25 -10.84
C VAL A 23 31.85 35.41 -10.07
N THR A 24 30.82 34.94 -10.77
CA THR A 24 29.84 33.96 -10.26
C THR A 24 30.02 32.65 -11.00
N PHE A 25 30.26 31.58 -10.26
CA PHE A 25 30.33 30.23 -10.82
C PHE A 25 28.95 29.58 -10.75
N PHE A 26 28.59 28.83 -11.78
CA PHE A 26 27.35 28.07 -11.86
C PHE A 26 27.68 26.58 -11.86
N LYS A 27 26.93 25.80 -11.08
CA LYS A 27 26.94 24.35 -11.25
C LYS A 27 26.25 23.98 -12.56
N GLU A 28 26.80 23.02 -13.30
CA GLU A 28 26.12 22.51 -14.48
C GLU A 28 24.85 21.76 -14.06
N PRO A 29 23.67 22.09 -14.62
CA PRO A 29 22.42 21.43 -14.26
C PRO A 29 22.43 19.99 -14.78
N ASP A 30 22.03 19.06 -13.92
CA ASP A 30 21.82 17.65 -14.25
C ASP A 30 20.34 17.36 -14.58
N GLU A 31 20.04 16.10 -14.90
CA GLU A 31 18.67 15.65 -15.22
C GLU A 31 17.69 15.81 -14.03
N TYR A 32 18.21 15.84 -12.80
CA TYR A 32 17.42 15.94 -11.56
C TYR A 32 17.21 17.40 -11.12
N THR A 33 18.01 18.34 -11.62
CA THR A 33 17.93 19.77 -11.31
C THR A 33 16.55 20.34 -11.63
N ASN A 34 15.92 19.83 -12.69
CA ASN A 34 14.55 20.18 -13.05
C ASN A 34 13.74 18.98 -13.55
N LEU A 35 13.10 18.27 -12.63
CA LEU A 35 12.21 17.14 -12.93
C LEU A 35 10.94 17.56 -13.68
N PHE A 36 10.57 18.85 -13.68
CA PHE A 36 9.41 19.36 -14.43
C PHE A 36 9.74 19.79 -15.87
N SER A 37 10.94 19.47 -16.35
CA SER A 37 11.36 19.74 -17.72
C SER A 37 10.68 18.84 -18.75
N ASN A 38 10.37 17.60 -18.37
CA ASN A 38 9.73 16.59 -19.23
C ASN A 38 8.50 15.99 -18.53
N TYR A 39 7.51 15.59 -19.32
CA TYR A 39 6.30 14.94 -18.85
C TYR A 39 6.58 13.66 -18.04
N ALA A 40 7.46 12.79 -18.52
CA ALA A 40 7.80 11.54 -17.82
C ALA A 40 8.42 11.80 -16.44
N ASN A 41 9.37 12.74 -16.37
CA ASN A 41 10.01 13.14 -15.12
C ASN A 41 9.05 13.89 -14.19
N SER A 42 8.09 14.64 -14.75
CA SER A 42 7.04 15.30 -13.98
C SER A 42 6.11 14.29 -13.32
N LEU A 43 5.73 13.22 -14.03
CA LEU A 43 4.96 12.12 -13.44
C LEU A 43 5.74 11.46 -12.30
N LEU A 44 7.03 11.20 -12.50
CA LEU A 44 7.91 10.64 -11.46
C LEU A 44 7.99 11.57 -10.23
N ALA A 45 8.16 12.88 -10.43
CA ALA A 45 8.16 13.85 -9.33
C ALA A 45 6.83 13.84 -8.56
N MET A 46 5.69 13.76 -9.25
CA MET A 46 4.39 13.64 -8.59
C MET A 46 4.23 12.32 -7.84
N SER A 47 4.78 11.21 -8.34
CA SER A 47 4.79 9.92 -7.63
C SER A 47 5.69 9.95 -6.39
N LEU A 48 6.87 10.58 -6.47
CA LEU A 48 7.74 10.80 -5.31
C LEU A 48 7.04 11.65 -4.25
N PHE A 49 6.32 12.69 -4.69
CA PHE A 49 5.56 13.55 -3.80
C PHE A 49 4.44 12.81 -3.06
N LEU A 50 3.77 11.88 -3.75
CA LEU A 50 2.77 11.01 -3.14
C LEU A 50 3.35 10.17 -2.00
N THR A 51 4.60 9.71 -2.14
CA THR A 51 5.34 8.96 -1.11
C THR A 51 5.94 9.84 -0.01
N GLY A 52 5.82 11.17 -0.13
CA GLY A 52 6.31 12.14 0.84
C GLY A 52 7.72 12.67 0.56
N ASP A 53 8.34 12.30 -0.56
CA ASP A 53 9.62 12.86 -1.00
C ASP A 53 9.37 14.18 -1.75
N GLY A 54 9.88 15.28 -1.19
CA GLY A 54 9.75 16.63 -1.74
C GLY A 54 11.06 17.25 -2.24
N THR A 55 12.14 16.46 -2.35
CA THR A 55 13.50 16.94 -2.69
C THR A 55 13.56 17.73 -4.00
N PHE A 56 12.72 17.37 -4.96
CA PHE A 56 12.64 18.04 -6.26
C PHE A 56 12.12 19.49 -6.20
N PHE A 57 11.54 19.92 -5.08
CA PHE A 57 11.11 21.30 -4.84
C PHE A 57 12.23 22.20 -4.30
N GLU A 58 13.33 21.65 -3.77
CA GLU A 58 14.41 22.43 -3.14
C GLU A 58 15.03 23.44 -4.11
N ASN A 59 15.10 23.08 -5.40
CA ASN A 59 15.65 23.93 -6.44
C ASN A 59 14.72 25.11 -6.82
N TRP A 60 13.46 25.10 -6.37
CA TRP A 60 12.45 26.09 -6.73
C TRP A 60 12.31 27.17 -5.65
N SER A 61 12.70 28.40 -5.98
CA SER A 61 12.53 29.54 -5.08
C SER A 61 11.04 29.87 -4.83
N PRO A 62 10.60 29.98 -3.56
CA PRO A 62 9.22 30.32 -3.20
C PRO A 62 8.72 31.67 -3.73
N GLU A 63 9.60 32.68 -3.75
CA GLU A 63 9.21 34.05 -4.08
C GLU A 63 8.87 34.20 -5.57
N ASN A 64 9.58 33.45 -6.42
CA ASN A 64 9.45 33.52 -7.87
C ASN A 64 8.36 32.59 -8.42
N ASN A 65 7.92 31.59 -7.64
CA ASN A 65 7.06 30.50 -8.13
C ASN A 65 5.81 30.29 -7.26
N LYS A 66 5.09 31.38 -6.97
CA LYS A 66 3.88 31.38 -6.12
C LYS A 66 2.79 30.39 -6.59
N THR A 67 2.62 30.24 -7.91
CA THR A 67 1.66 29.31 -8.51
C THR A 67 2.00 27.85 -8.23
N MET A 68 3.28 27.50 -8.30
CA MET A 68 3.77 26.15 -8.01
C MET A 68 3.54 25.77 -6.55
N ILE A 69 3.79 26.71 -5.62
CA ILE A 69 3.49 26.52 -4.20
C ILE A 69 2.00 26.32 -3.97
N ALA A 70 1.15 27.12 -4.61
CA ALA A 70 -0.30 26.97 -4.48
C ALA A 70 -0.78 25.58 -4.96
N LEU A 71 -0.26 25.10 -6.10
CA LEU A 71 -0.56 23.76 -6.62
C LEU A 71 -0.06 22.65 -5.68
N MET A 72 1.14 22.81 -5.10
CA MET A 72 1.70 21.87 -4.14
C MET A 72 0.82 21.74 -2.88
N LEU A 73 0.40 22.86 -2.31
CA LEU A 73 -0.49 22.89 -1.15
C LEU A 73 -1.84 22.24 -1.47
N LEU A 74 -2.41 22.56 -2.63
CA LEU A 74 -3.66 21.96 -3.09
C LEU A 74 -3.52 20.44 -3.27
N TYR A 75 -2.45 19.98 -3.92
CA TYR A 75 -2.19 18.56 -4.12
C TYR A 75 -2.02 17.83 -2.78
N SER A 76 -1.23 18.39 -1.85
CA SER A 76 -1.06 17.81 -0.52
C SER A 76 -2.39 17.68 0.22
N PHE A 77 -3.26 18.69 0.12
CA PHE A 77 -4.59 18.64 0.73
C PHE A 77 -5.44 17.52 0.12
N ILE A 78 -5.44 17.38 -1.21
CA ILE A 78 -6.16 16.32 -1.91
C ILE A 78 -5.65 14.93 -1.51
N ILE A 79 -4.33 14.70 -1.51
CA ILE A 79 -3.78 13.37 -1.16
C ILE A 79 -4.10 12.99 0.28
N VAL A 80 -3.88 13.90 1.23
CA VAL A 80 -4.09 13.63 2.66
C VAL A 80 -5.57 13.40 2.97
N VAL A 81 -6.46 14.26 2.46
CA VAL A 81 -7.89 14.21 2.82
C VAL A 81 -8.68 13.22 1.96
N PHE A 82 -8.37 13.13 0.68
CA PHE A 82 -9.16 12.29 -0.23
C PHE A 82 -8.53 10.91 -0.37
N LEU A 83 -7.27 10.82 -0.80
CA LEU A 83 -6.69 9.56 -1.24
C LEU A 83 -6.39 8.62 -0.08
N MET A 84 -5.83 9.12 1.03
CA MET A 84 -5.57 8.30 2.22
C MET A 84 -6.86 7.81 2.88
N ASN A 85 -7.84 8.69 3.06
CA ASN A 85 -9.12 8.32 3.67
C ASN A 85 -9.91 7.32 2.80
N LEU A 86 -9.90 7.52 1.48
CA LEU A 86 -10.51 6.57 0.54
C LEU A 86 -9.79 5.22 0.57
N LEU A 87 -8.46 5.21 0.51
CA LEU A 87 -7.67 3.98 0.50
C LEU A 87 -7.87 3.19 1.80
N ILE A 88 -7.83 3.86 2.95
CA ILE A 88 -8.08 3.24 4.26
C ILE A 88 -9.51 2.68 4.32
N GLY A 89 -10.51 3.43 3.83
CA GLY A 89 -11.91 2.97 3.80
C GLY A 89 -12.12 1.74 2.91
N LEU A 90 -11.56 1.75 1.70
CA LEU A 90 -11.60 0.62 0.78
C LEU A 90 -10.84 -0.59 1.33
N LEU A 91 -9.67 -0.36 1.92
CA LEU A 91 -8.88 -1.42 2.53
C LEU A 91 -9.62 -2.05 3.72
N ASN A 92 -10.27 -1.24 4.56
CA ASN A 92 -11.09 -1.75 5.66
C ASN A 92 -12.25 -2.62 5.14
N MET A 93 -12.93 -2.19 4.07
CA MET A 93 -14.00 -2.97 3.45
C MET A 93 -13.50 -4.30 2.87
N ALA A 94 -12.35 -4.29 2.20
CA ALA A 94 -11.74 -5.50 1.65
C ALA A 94 -11.31 -6.46 2.76
N ILE A 95 -10.71 -5.95 3.84
CA ILE A 95 -10.34 -6.75 5.02
C ILE A 95 -11.59 -7.33 5.69
N GLU A 96 -12.67 -6.57 5.82
CA GLU A 96 -13.91 -7.05 6.42
C GLU A 96 -14.56 -8.17 5.59
N ALA A 97 -14.50 -8.08 4.27
CA ALA A 97 -14.97 -9.13 3.37
C ALA A 97 -14.13 -10.42 3.44
N ASP A 98 -12.82 -10.30 3.68
CA ASP A 98 -11.88 -11.44 3.77
C ASP A 98 -11.70 -11.96 5.22
N LYS A 99 -12.32 -11.31 6.22
CA LYS A 99 -12.35 -11.77 7.61
C LYS A 99 -13.29 -12.97 7.79
N ASP A 100 -13.31 -13.89 6.84
CA ASP A 100 -14.00 -15.15 6.98
C ASP A 100 -13.06 -16.18 7.61
N ARG A 101 -13.28 -16.43 8.90
CA ARG A 101 -12.55 -17.44 9.67
C ARG A 101 -12.65 -18.82 9.02
N VAL A 102 -13.75 -19.11 8.32
CA VAL A 102 -13.93 -20.36 7.57
C VAL A 102 -12.94 -20.45 6.43
N THR A 103 -12.84 -19.39 5.61
CA THR A 103 -11.90 -19.31 4.50
C THR A 103 -10.46 -19.42 4.98
N TYR A 104 -10.11 -18.77 6.09
CA TYR A 104 -8.78 -18.89 6.70
C TYR A 104 -8.43 -20.34 7.10
N ILE A 105 -9.37 -21.05 7.73
CA ILE A 105 -9.14 -22.44 8.17
C ILE A 105 -9.08 -23.38 6.96
N ALA A 106 -9.91 -23.15 5.94
CA ALA A 106 -9.89 -23.91 4.69
C ALA A 106 -8.55 -23.74 3.95
N GLN A 107 -8.08 -22.50 3.78
CA GLN A 107 -6.76 -22.21 3.18
C GLN A 107 -5.63 -22.84 3.98
N LYS A 108 -5.68 -22.77 5.32
CA LYS A 108 -4.69 -23.41 6.19
C LYS A 108 -4.68 -24.93 6.02
N ALA A 109 -5.85 -25.57 5.89
CA ALA A 109 -5.96 -27.00 5.67
C ALA A 109 -5.45 -27.41 4.28
N GLU A 110 -5.70 -26.60 3.26
CA GLU A 110 -5.21 -26.81 1.90
C GLU A 110 -3.68 -26.78 1.84
N ILE A 111 -3.07 -25.75 2.43
CA ILE A 111 -1.60 -25.66 2.55
C ILE A 111 -1.04 -26.86 3.31
N LEU A 112 -1.70 -27.29 4.40
CA LEU A 112 -1.26 -28.43 5.20
C LEU A 112 -1.30 -29.74 4.39
N LYS A 113 -2.35 -29.95 3.59
CA LYS A 113 -2.50 -31.08 2.68
C LYS A 113 -1.41 -31.08 1.60
N GLU A 114 -1.10 -29.92 1.01
CA GLU A 114 -0.03 -29.81 0.02
C GLU A 114 1.33 -30.18 0.60
N ILE A 115 1.64 -29.69 1.81
CA ILE A 115 2.86 -30.07 2.53
C ILE A 115 2.89 -31.58 2.78
N GLU A 116 1.78 -32.16 3.25
CA GLU A 116 1.69 -33.59 3.54
C GLU A 116 1.90 -34.46 2.28
N LEU A 117 1.34 -34.05 1.15
CA LEU A 117 1.37 -34.83 -0.09
C LEU A 117 2.70 -34.71 -0.83
N PHE A 118 3.25 -33.49 -0.94
CA PHE A 118 4.40 -33.22 -1.81
C PHE A 118 5.74 -33.17 -1.06
N TYR A 119 5.76 -32.82 0.22
CA TYR A 119 7.00 -32.56 0.95
C TYR A 119 7.33 -33.61 2.02
N LEU A 120 6.41 -34.54 2.34
CA LEU A 120 6.64 -35.57 3.36
C LEU A 120 6.75 -36.99 2.77
N LEU A 121 7.77 -37.73 3.22
CA LEU A 121 7.92 -39.16 2.94
C LEU A 121 6.90 -40.00 3.73
N PRO A 122 6.51 -41.20 3.23
CA PRO A 122 5.49 -42.05 3.86
C PRO A 122 5.76 -42.40 5.34
N ASN A 123 7.05 -42.53 5.71
CA ASN A 123 7.45 -42.85 7.07
C ASN A 123 7.33 -41.64 8.01
N GLN A 124 7.56 -40.42 7.51
CA GLN A 124 7.42 -39.18 8.28
C GLN A 124 5.95 -38.92 8.61
N ARG A 125 5.05 -39.15 7.64
CA ARG A 125 3.59 -39.04 7.82
C ARG A 125 3.05 -39.92 8.95
N ARG A 126 3.59 -41.13 9.10
CA ARG A 126 3.18 -42.06 10.17
C ARG A 126 3.74 -41.70 11.56
N SER A 127 4.91 -41.07 11.62
CA SER A 127 5.54 -40.71 12.91
C SER A 127 5.08 -39.35 13.46
N TRP A 128 4.67 -38.43 12.58
CA TRP A 128 4.28 -37.05 12.94
C TRP A 128 2.78 -36.86 13.16
N LYS A 129 2.08 -37.88 13.68
CA LYS A 129 0.66 -37.78 14.06
C LYS A 129 0.37 -36.65 15.05
N SER A 130 1.35 -36.18 15.80
CA SER A 130 1.20 -35.04 16.73
C SER A 130 1.34 -33.67 16.05
N TRP A 131 1.94 -33.59 14.86
CA TRP A 131 2.21 -32.32 14.15
C TRP A 131 1.20 -32.08 13.03
N PHE A 132 0.63 -33.14 12.45
CA PHE A 132 -0.42 -33.08 11.44
C PHE A 132 -1.72 -33.67 12.01
N PRO A 133 -2.73 -32.84 12.33
CA PRO A 133 -4.00 -33.35 12.83
C PRO A 133 -4.74 -34.14 11.77
N GLU A 134 -5.33 -35.26 12.18
CA GLU A 134 -6.16 -36.13 11.32
C GLU A 134 -7.54 -35.49 11.03
N LEU A 135 -8.02 -34.60 11.92
CA LEU A 135 -9.24 -33.82 11.75
C LEU A 135 -9.03 -32.35 12.15
N ILE A 136 -9.64 -31.45 11.38
CA ILE A 136 -9.71 -30.01 11.66
C ILE A 136 -11.17 -29.66 11.90
N TYR A 137 -11.52 -29.30 13.14
CA TYR A 137 -12.89 -28.92 13.51
C TYR A 137 -13.10 -27.41 13.36
N TYR A 138 -14.25 -27.02 12.79
CA TYR A 138 -14.75 -25.65 12.83
C TYR A 138 -15.96 -25.58 13.75
N TYR A 139 -15.87 -24.78 14.80
CA TYR A 139 -17.00 -24.45 15.67
C TYR A 139 -17.65 -23.17 15.15
N ALA A 140 -18.88 -23.31 14.65
CA ALA A 140 -19.76 -22.20 14.27
C ALA A 140 -20.78 -21.98 15.39
N ASP A 141 -21.04 -20.73 15.75
CA ASP A 141 -22.10 -20.41 16.71
C ASP A 141 -23.47 -20.65 16.06
N VAL A 142 -24.38 -21.28 16.80
CA VAL A 142 -25.76 -21.56 16.36
C VAL A 142 -26.47 -20.26 15.95
N GLN A 143 -26.18 -19.14 16.62
CA GLN A 143 -26.77 -17.85 16.28
C GLN A 143 -26.30 -17.33 14.91
N GLU A 144 -25.02 -17.50 14.59
CA GLU A 144 -24.42 -17.10 13.31
C GLU A 144 -24.97 -17.93 12.16
N VAL A 145 -25.07 -19.25 12.37
CA VAL A 145 -25.64 -20.18 11.39
C VAL A 145 -27.12 -19.87 11.13
N LYS A 146 -27.89 -19.52 12.17
CA LYS A 146 -29.30 -19.12 12.02
C LYS A 146 -29.44 -17.83 11.21
N LYS A 147 -28.58 -16.84 11.44
CA LYS A 147 -28.55 -15.59 10.66
C LYS A 147 -28.27 -15.86 9.18
N LEU A 148 -27.29 -16.70 8.85
CA LEU A 148 -27.00 -17.10 7.46
C LEU A 148 -28.14 -17.88 6.80
N THR A 149 -28.90 -18.66 7.59
CA THR A 149 -30.09 -19.40 7.16
C THR A 149 -31.23 -18.45 6.76
N ASP A 150 -31.40 -17.37 7.52
CA ASP A 150 -32.44 -16.36 7.33
C ASP A 150 -32.08 -15.38 6.18
N GLU A 151 -30.79 -15.10 5.98
CA GLU A 151 -30.26 -14.30 4.85
C GLU A 151 -30.30 -15.05 3.51
N GLY A 152 -30.66 -16.35 3.49
CA GLY A 152 -30.77 -17.16 2.27
C GLY A 152 -29.45 -17.48 1.60
N LYS A 153 -28.33 -17.35 2.32
CA LYS A 153 -26.96 -17.60 1.80
C LYS A 153 -26.53 -19.06 1.84
N MET A 154 -27.38 -19.96 2.33
CA MET A 154 -27.11 -21.40 2.39
C MET A 154 -27.92 -22.19 1.37
N ASP A 155 -27.29 -23.23 0.84
CA ASP A 155 -27.94 -24.21 -0.03
C ASP A 155 -29.07 -24.95 0.72
N SER A 156 -30.12 -25.35 -0.01
CA SER A 156 -31.30 -26.01 0.57
C SER A 156 -30.97 -27.29 1.34
N GLU A 157 -30.01 -28.08 0.86
CA GLU A 157 -29.65 -29.36 1.47
C GLU A 157 -28.88 -29.17 2.80
N THR A 158 -27.94 -28.23 2.81
CA THR A 158 -27.18 -27.89 4.03
C THR A 158 -28.07 -27.23 5.09
N LYS A 159 -29.01 -26.38 4.67
CA LYS A 159 -29.99 -25.75 5.56
C LYS A 159 -30.86 -26.77 6.29
N GLU A 160 -31.37 -27.79 5.57
CA GLU A 160 -32.22 -28.82 6.16
C GLU A 160 -31.45 -29.72 7.14
N ASN A 161 -30.23 -30.12 6.80
CA ASN A 161 -29.37 -30.92 7.67
C ASN A 161 -29.02 -30.20 8.98
N ILE A 162 -28.69 -28.90 8.91
CA ILE A 162 -28.36 -28.08 10.08
C ILE A 162 -29.60 -27.85 10.98
N LEU A 163 -30.75 -27.54 10.38
CA LEU A 163 -32.01 -27.35 11.12
C LEU A 163 -32.42 -28.61 11.91
N ASN A 164 -32.17 -29.79 11.34
CA ASN A 164 -32.44 -31.06 12.01
C ASN A 164 -31.51 -31.31 13.20
N ILE A 165 -30.24 -30.87 13.13
CA ILE A 165 -29.28 -30.98 14.24
C ILE A 165 -29.61 -30.01 15.38
N ILE A 166 -30.04 -28.78 15.06
CA ILE A 166 -30.37 -27.75 16.06
C ILE A 166 -31.70 -28.04 16.78
N ARG A 167 -32.60 -28.82 16.18
CA ARG A 167 -33.91 -29.17 16.75
C ARG A 167 -33.88 -30.27 17.82
N ILE A 168 -32.72 -30.91 18.04
CA ILE A 168 -32.48 -31.94 19.06
C ILE A 168 -32.12 -31.27 20.39
#